data_AF-A0A7V1YMW9-F1
#
_entry.id   AF-A0A7V1YMW9-F1
#
_cell.length_a   1.000
_cell.length_b   1.000
_cell.length_c   1.000
_cell.angle_alpha   90.00
_cell.angle_beta   90.00
_cell.angle_gamma   90.00
#
_symmetry.space_group_name_H-M   'P 1'
#
loop_
_entity.id
_entity.type
_entity.pdbx_description
1 polymer ?
#
loop_
_entity_poly.entity_id
_entity_poly.type
_entity_poly.pdbx_seq_one_letter_code
_entity_poly.pdbx_strand_id
1 'polypeptide(L)'
;MVSIEGERLFRSAIAALAQVAGKGDPLLVELMVSDLLGTALAATDPCDPDEDRVVEELAGLLARRAARERTPEALVLLRALAAAGPRKAAAGAREAARVLAASGVVPPPGMDGIGGAAFEGAWRVTHPFGDQDAVLVAFRHPGRPPHLVSVLVDRNLGGIAKDIGVTDRPAEVLEAWRRHPEFAVEPIDVAEAAGRIRAAVGVWRLYHEPPAGDDVPARIPFVLGRLRGVPDTWRPQPERGWSEEEREELVEAFLASPEARRSRQAPDVLQEVAEAGVDYLCDEGAGDPLRWNPVAVELFLLDWCPRKLAARDEVVEGFPAALRALVRFTGRRAGLAAHLIAETTRAVDRFRWEFAEAMRDPRRFGPAKAMILAMLAEGVDVGDPEAVQRWVDDFNARPFEERARLLPVP
;
A
#
# COMPACT_ATOMS: atom_id res chain seq x y z
N MET A 1 -20.57 -7.89 33.05
CA MET A 1 -21.42 -8.47 31.99
C MET A 1 -20.54 -8.60 30.75
N VAL A 2 -20.17 -9.83 30.37
CA VAL A 2 -19.71 -10.06 28.99
C VAL A 2 -20.92 -9.75 28.12
N SER A 3 -20.80 -8.79 27.20
CA SER A 3 -21.91 -8.43 26.29
C SER A 3 -22.45 -9.71 25.62
N ILE A 4 -23.78 -9.82 25.49
CA ILE A 4 -24.46 -10.93 24.80
C ILE A 4 -23.83 -11.18 23.40
N GLU A 5 -23.36 -10.11 22.79
CA GLU A 5 -22.67 -10.10 21.50
C GLU A 5 -21.29 -10.78 21.55
N GLY A 6 -20.50 -10.53 22.60
CA GLY A 6 -19.19 -11.17 22.80
C GLY A 6 -19.30 -12.68 23.05
N GLU A 7 -20.36 -13.13 23.73
CA GLU A 7 -20.61 -14.55 23.94
C GLU A 7 -21.06 -15.26 22.64
N ARG A 8 -21.88 -14.60 21.81
CA ARG A 8 -22.23 -15.10 20.48
C ARG A 8 -21.00 -15.23 19.59
N LEU A 9 -20.15 -14.20 19.57
CA LEU A 9 -18.92 -14.18 18.78
C LEU A 9 -17.98 -15.31 19.19
N PHE A 10 -17.75 -15.49 20.50
CA PHE A 10 -16.90 -16.56 21.01
C PHE A 10 -17.40 -17.95 20.62
N ARG A 11 -18.71 -18.22 20.78
CA ARG A 11 -19.28 -19.52 20.38
C ARG A 11 -19.16 -19.77 18.88
N SER A 12 -19.39 -18.74 18.06
CA SER A 12 -19.20 -18.83 16.62
C SER A 12 -17.76 -19.16 16.25
N ALA A 13 -16.81 -18.45 16.86
CA ALA A 13 -15.37 -18.67 16.66
C ALA A 13 -14.94 -20.09 17.05
N ILE A 14 -15.37 -20.60 18.21
CA ILE A 14 -15.06 -21.97 18.65
C ILE A 14 -15.67 -23.02 17.72
N ALA A 15 -16.91 -22.83 17.26
CA ALA A 15 -17.56 -23.76 16.34
C ALA A 15 -16.84 -23.83 14.98
N ALA A 16 -16.47 -22.67 14.41
CA ALA A 16 -15.68 -22.61 13.18
C ALA A 16 -14.29 -23.24 13.39
N LEU A 17 -13.64 -22.94 14.51
CA LEU A 17 -12.34 -23.49 14.86
C LEU A 17 -12.36 -25.01 14.95
N ALA A 18 -13.38 -25.60 15.58
CA ALA A 18 -13.52 -27.05 15.70
C ALA A 18 -13.56 -27.74 14.32
N GLN A 19 -14.28 -27.15 13.35
CA GLN A 19 -14.34 -27.67 11.99
C GLN A 19 -12.98 -27.61 11.28
N VAL A 20 -12.25 -26.50 11.44
CA VAL A 20 -10.94 -26.31 10.80
C VAL A 20 -9.87 -27.18 11.47
N ALA A 21 -9.83 -27.21 12.81
CA ALA A 21 -8.91 -28.02 13.59
C ALA A 21 -9.08 -29.53 13.30
N GLY A 22 -10.29 -29.98 12.97
CA GLY A 22 -10.57 -31.35 12.53
C GLY A 22 -9.83 -31.77 11.26
N LYS A 23 -9.35 -30.82 10.44
CA LYS A 23 -8.52 -31.11 9.25
C LYS A 23 -7.05 -31.39 9.60
N GLY A 24 -6.64 -31.12 10.84
CA GLY A 24 -5.29 -31.39 11.34
C GLY A 24 -4.20 -30.44 10.81
N ASP A 25 -4.56 -29.36 10.10
CA ASP A 25 -3.60 -28.40 9.54
C ASP A 25 -3.51 -27.11 10.38
N PRO A 26 -2.35 -26.84 11.04
CA PRO A 26 -2.18 -25.63 11.85
C PRO A 26 -2.24 -24.34 11.03
N LEU A 27 -1.86 -24.37 9.74
CA LEU A 27 -1.90 -23.19 8.87
C LEU A 27 -3.34 -22.69 8.70
N LEU A 28 -4.28 -23.61 8.47
CA LEU A 28 -5.69 -23.25 8.29
C LEU A 28 -6.28 -22.60 9.56
N VAL A 29 -5.88 -23.08 10.74
CA VAL A 29 -6.31 -22.49 12.01
C VAL A 29 -5.75 -21.08 12.19
N GLU A 30 -4.46 -20.87 11.88
CA GLU A 30 -3.84 -19.56 11.99
C GLU A 30 -4.45 -18.55 11.02
N LEU A 31 -4.74 -18.95 9.78
CA LEU A 31 -5.43 -18.12 8.79
C LEU A 31 -6.85 -17.78 9.23
N MET A 32 -7.62 -18.75 9.72
CA MET A 32 -8.98 -18.51 10.21
C MET A 32 -9.01 -17.53 11.38
N VAL A 33 -8.06 -17.63 12.32
CA VAL A 33 -7.95 -16.66 13.43
C VAL A 33 -7.49 -15.30 12.93
N SER A 34 -6.62 -15.26 11.91
CA SER A 34 -6.25 -14.01 11.25
C SER A 34 -7.44 -13.34 10.59
N ASP A 35 -8.32 -14.08 9.90
CA ASP A 35 -9.54 -13.53 9.28
C ASP A 35 -10.46 -12.88 10.33
N LEU A 36 -10.60 -13.53 11.48
CA LEU A 36 -11.38 -13.00 12.61
C LEU A 36 -10.78 -11.68 13.14
N LEU A 37 -9.46 -11.61 13.30
CA LEU A 37 -8.77 -10.41 13.77
C LEU A 37 -8.76 -9.30 12.71
N GLY A 38 -8.64 -9.66 11.43
CA GLY A 38 -8.65 -8.73 10.32
C GLY A 38 -10.01 -8.08 10.08
N THR A 39 -11.10 -8.77 10.44
CA THR A 39 -12.44 -8.15 10.47
C THR A 39 -12.49 -6.97 11.45
N ALA A 40 -11.85 -7.10 12.62
CA ALA A 40 -11.76 -6.00 13.58
C ALA A 40 -10.83 -4.89 13.09
N LEU A 41 -9.72 -5.25 12.43
CA LEU A 41 -8.79 -4.28 11.83
C LEU A 41 -9.48 -3.45 10.73
N ALA A 42 -10.26 -4.07 9.86
CA ALA A 42 -11.00 -3.39 8.79
C ALA A 42 -12.12 -2.48 9.30
N ALA A 43 -12.58 -2.68 10.53
CA ALA A 43 -13.61 -1.85 11.17
C ALA A 43 -13.02 -0.66 11.95
N THR A 44 -11.70 -0.58 12.07
CA THR A 44 -11.01 0.51 12.75
C THR A 44 -10.98 1.77 11.88
N ASP A 45 -11.23 2.93 12.48
CA ASP A 45 -10.97 4.22 11.83
C ASP A 45 -9.44 4.47 11.79
N PRO A 46 -8.83 4.62 10.62
CA PRO A 46 -7.39 4.93 10.50
C PRO A 46 -7.00 6.33 11.02
N CYS A 47 -7.97 7.18 11.36
CA CYS A 47 -7.72 8.39 12.15
C CYS A 47 -7.64 8.12 13.68
N ASP A 48 -7.95 6.90 14.16
CA ASP A 48 -7.81 6.54 15.57
C ASP A 48 -6.31 6.38 15.91
N PRO A 49 -5.76 7.17 16.86
CA PRO A 49 -4.36 7.06 17.26
C PRO A 49 -3.97 5.71 17.89
N ASP A 50 -4.95 4.85 18.23
CA ASP A 50 -4.73 3.49 18.72
C ASP A 50 -5.49 2.48 17.86
N GLU A 51 -5.19 2.42 16.56
CA GLU A 51 -5.83 1.53 15.60
C GLU A 51 -5.84 0.04 16.04
N ASP A 52 -4.78 -0.37 16.73
CA ASP A 52 -4.62 -1.74 17.21
C ASP A 52 -5.47 -2.02 18.48
N ARG A 53 -6.07 -1.00 19.11
CA ARG A 53 -6.90 -1.16 20.32
C ARG A 53 -8.04 -2.12 20.11
N VAL A 54 -8.79 -1.97 19.02
CA VAL A 54 -9.97 -2.81 18.73
C VAL A 54 -9.55 -4.27 18.56
N VAL A 55 -8.45 -4.48 17.83
CA VAL A 55 -7.87 -5.81 17.60
C VAL A 55 -7.34 -6.42 18.91
N GLU A 56 -6.63 -5.64 19.73
CA GLU A 56 -6.14 -6.05 21.06
C GLU A 56 -7.28 -6.38 22.03
N GLU A 57 -8.36 -5.59 22.03
CA GLU A 57 -9.53 -5.84 22.87
C GLU A 57 -10.26 -7.12 22.47
N LEU A 58 -10.49 -7.33 21.16
CA LEU A 58 -11.09 -8.55 20.63
C LEU A 58 -10.22 -9.78 20.96
N ALA A 59 -8.94 -9.74 20.61
CA ALA A 59 -8.01 -10.84 20.87
C ALA A 59 -7.92 -11.14 22.38
N GLY A 60 -7.85 -10.11 23.22
CA GLY A 60 -7.82 -10.23 24.67
C GLY A 60 -9.12 -10.80 25.25
N LEU A 61 -10.29 -10.42 24.71
CA LEU A 61 -11.58 -10.96 25.11
C LEU A 61 -11.65 -12.47 24.80
N LEU A 62 -11.31 -12.86 23.57
CA LEU A 62 -11.30 -14.25 23.13
C LEU A 62 -10.32 -15.08 23.99
N ALA A 63 -9.11 -14.56 24.24
CA ALA A 63 -8.12 -15.25 25.06
C ALA A 63 -8.61 -15.44 26.51
N ARG A 64 -9.16 -14.40 27.15
CA ARG A 64 -9.70 -14.50 28.51
C ARG A 64 -10.86 -15.47 28.61
N ARG A 65 -11.71 -15.54 27.56
CA ARG A 65 -12.85 -16.44 27.52
C ARG A 65 -12.41 -17.89 27.29
N ALA A 66 -11.48 -18.12 26.38
CA ALA A 66 -10.89 -19.44 26.10
C ALA A 66 -10.11 -19.99 27.30
N ALA A 67 -9.39 -19.14 28.04
CA ALA A 67 -8.66 -19.56 29.24
C ALA A 67 -9.56 -20.14 30.35
N ARG A 68 -10.86 -19.88 30.32
CA ARG A 68 -11.86 -20.43 31.25
C ARG A 68 -12.46 -21.74 30.76
N GLU A 69 -12.32 -22.05 29.48
CA GLU A 69 -12.80 -23.27 28.87
C GLU A 69 -11.72 -24.34 28.93
N ARG A 70 -12.00 -25.48 29.56
CA ARG A 70 -11.05 -26.60 29.65
C ARG A 70 -11.22 -27.56 28.48
N THR A 71 -11.28 -27.03 27.26
CA THR A 71 -11.52 -27.82 26.04
C THR A 71 -10.34 -27.79 25.08
N PRO A 72 -10.16 -28.82 24.21
CA PRO A 72 -9.14 -28.82 23.18
C PRO A 72 -9.23 -27.61 22.23
N GLU A 73 -10.44 -27.18 21.86
CA GLU A 73 -10.68 -26.06 20.96
C GLU A 73 -10.23 -24.73 21.61
N ALA A 74 -10.45 -24.57 22.90
CA ALA A 74 -9.98 -23.40 23.63
C ALA A 74 -8.45 -23.31 23.64
N LEU A 75 -7.77 -24.46 23.82
CA LEU A 75 -6.31 -24.52 23.72
C LEU A 75 -5.81 -24.17 22.31
N VAL A 76 -6.49 -24.68 21.26
CA VAL A 76 -6.19 -24.34 19.86
C VAL A 76 -6.36 -22.84 19.60
N LEU A 77 -7.46 -22.24 20.08
CA LEU A 77 -7.71 -20.80 19.93
C LEU A 77 -6.61 -19.96 20.59
N LEU A 78 -6.22 -20.32 21.82
CA LEU A 78 -5.16 -19.62 22.54
C LEU A 78 -3.81 -19.71 21.83
N ARG A 79 -3.46 -20.88 21.27
CA ARG A 79 -2.23 -21.03 20.48
C ARG A 79 -2.28 -20.20 19.20
N ALA A 80 -3.41 -20.18 18.51
CA ALA A 80 -3.60 -19.40 17.30
C ALA A 80 -3.56 -17.88 17.57
N LEU A 81 -4.20 -17.41 18.65
CA LEU A 81 -4.08 -16.01 19.11
C LEU A 81 -2.65 -15.67 19.55
N ALA A 82 -1.92 -16.61 20.15
CA ALA A 82 -0.50 -16.42 20.44
C ALA A 82 0.38 -16.33 19.18
N ALA A 83 -0.08 -16.89 18.06
CA ALA A 83 0.62 -16.91 16.77
C ALA A 83 0.28 -15.69 15.90
N ALA A 84 -0.99 -15.31 15.76
CA ALA A 84 -1.43 -14.23 14.88
C ALA A 84 -1.86 -12.94 15.61
N GLY A 85 -2.09 -13.00 16.93
CA GLY A 85 -2.61 -11.86 17.69
C GLY A 85 -1.64 -10.70 17.88
N PRO A 86 -2.14 -9.52 18.23
CA PRO A 86 -1.32 -8.36 18.55
C PRO A 86 -0.49 -8.61 19.84
N ARG A 87 0.57 -7.83 20.05
CA ARG A 87 1.66 -8.19 20.97
C ARG A 87 1.19 -8.50 22.40
N LYS A 88 0.29 -7.70 22.98
CA LYS A 88 -0.16 -7.87 24.37
C LYS A 88 -1.07 -9.10 24.48
N ALA A 89 -2.09 -9.19 23.64
CA ALA A 89 -2.99 -10.34 23.60
C ALA A 89 -2.25 -11.65 23.29
N ALA A 90 -1.29 -11.65 22.37
CA ALA A 90 -0.51 -12.83 22.03
C ALA A 90 0.34 -13.34 23.21
N ALA A 91 0.91 -12.43 24.01
CA ALA A 91 1.64 -12.82 25.22
C ALA A 91 0.71 -13.46 26.26
N GLY A 92 -0.46 -12.86 26.51
CA GLY A 92 -1.47 -13.40 27.43
C GLY A 92 -2.03 -14.74 26.96
N ALA A 93 -2.33 -14.88 25.66
CA ALA A 93 -2.82 -16.11 25.07
C ALA A 93 -1.79 -17.24 25.15
N ARG A 94 -0.50 -16.93 24.94
CA ARG A 94 0.60 -17.90 25.08
C ARG A 94 0.67 -18.45 26.50
N GLU A 95 0.55 -17.58 27.50
CA GLU A 95 0.57 -18.01 28.90
C GLU A 95 -0.66 -18.85 29.25
N ALA A 96 -1.85 -18.42 28.86
CA ALA A 96 -3.08 -19.20 29.06
C ALA A 96 -3.02 -20.57 28.37
N ALA A 97 -2.47 -20.65 27.16
CA ALA A 97 -2.27 -21.92 26.46
C ALA A 97 -1.34 -22.87 27.25
N ARG A 98 -0.24 -22.36 27.83
CA ARG A 98 0.66 -23.17 28.67
C ARG A 98 -0.08 -23.70 29.90
N VAL A 99 -0.86 -22.87 30.59
CA VAL A 99 -1.63 -23.27 31.78
C VAL A 99 -2.65 -24.36 31.46
N LEU A 100 -3.41 -24.23 30.36
CA LEU A 100 -4.36 -25.26 29.93
C LEU A 100 -3.67 -26.58 29.58
N ALA A 101 -2.57 -26.51 28.83
CA ALA A 101 -1.79 -27.69 28.47
C ALA A 101 -1.23 -28.40 29.72
N ALA A 102 -0.67 -27.66 30.68
CA ALA A 102 -0.19 -28.19 31.95
C ALA A 102 -1.30 -28.81 32.81
N SER A 103 -2.55 -28.39 32.60
CA SER A 103 -3.73 -28.96 33.26
C SER A 103 -4.24 -30.26 32.60
N GLY A 104 -3.53 -30.78 31.59
CA GLY A 104 -3.87 -32.03 30.90
C GLY A 104 -4.78 -31.88 29.67
N VAL A 105 -5.08 -30.65 29.24
CA VAL A 105 -5.83 -30.44 27.99
C VAL A 105 -4.89 -30.73 26.81
N VAL A 106 -5.28 -31.70 25.99
CA VAL A 106 -4.53 -32.10 24.78
C VAL A 106 -5.28 -31.58 23.56
N PRO A 107 -4.60 -30.93 22.61
CA PRO A 107 -5.25 -30.43 21.40
C PRO A 107 -5.53 -31.59 20.42
N PRO A 108 -6.37 -31.36 19.40
CA PRO A 108 -6.59 -32.34 18.34
C PRO A 108 -5.28 -32.70 17.59
N PRO A 109 -5.17 -33.90 16.98
CA PRO A 109 -3.99 -34.31 16.22
C PRO A 109 -3.57 -33.28 15.17
N GLY A 110 -2.27 -32.96 15.12
CA GLY A 110 -1.70 -31.99 14.18
C GLY A 110 -1.74 -30.53 14.63
N MET A 111 -2.44 -30.21 15.73
CA MET A 111 -2.56 -28.83 16.26
C MET A 111 -1.42 -28.43 17.21
N ASP A 112 -0.44 -29.32 17.44
CA ASP A 112 0.76 -28.99 18.22
C ASP A 112 1.73 -28.07 17.49
N GLY A 113 1.62 -28.00 16.16
CA GLY A 113 2.47 -27.14 15.32
C GLY A 113 2.03 -25.68 15.20
N ILE A 114 0.92 -25.28 15.83
CA ILE A 114 0.42 -23.89 15.77
C ILE A 114 1.43 -22.93 16.39
N GLY A 115 1.77 -21.86 15.67
CA GLY A 115 2.81 -20.90 16.02
C GLY A 115 4.23 -21.44 15.92
N GLY A 116 4.40 -22.69 15.44
CA GLY A 116 5.68 -23.37 15.33
C GLY A 116 6.32 -23.32 13.94
N ALA A 117 5.84 -22.46 13.05
CA ALA A 117 6.38 -22.37 11.70
C ALA A 117 7.78 -21.75 11.69
N ALA A 118 8.73 -22.44 11.05
CA ALA A 118 10.10 -21.97 10.88
C ALA A 118 10.27 -21.30 9.50
N PHE A 119 11.12 -20.28 9.44
CA PHE A 119 11.54 -19.65 8.18
C PHE A 119 12.35 -20.63 7.32
N GLU A 120 12.07 -20.66 6.01
CA GLU A 120 12.81 -21.49 5.04
C GLU A 120 13.60 -20.67 4.01
N GLY A 121 13.08 -19.50 3.63
CA GLY A 121 13.71 -18.65 2.61
C GLY A 121 12.85 -17.44 2.30
N ALA A 122 13.46 -16.40 1.73
CA ALA A 122 12.76 -15.23 1.22
C ALA A 122 13.34 -14.77 -0.11
N TRP A 123 12.48 -14.16 -0.92
CA TRP A 123 12.81 -13.61 -2.21
C TRP A 123 12.12 -12.27 -2.42
N ARG A 124 12.79 -11.38 -3.14
CA ARG A 124 12.19 -10.19 -3.73
C ARG A 124 12.00 -10.45 -5.21
N VAL A 125 10.83 -10.13 -5.72
CA VAL A 125 10.54 -10.09 -7.15
C VAL A 125 10.28 -8.65 -7.54
N THR A 126 11.08 -8.07 -8.43
CA THR A 126 10.90 -6.69 -8.87
C THR A 126 10.29 -6.65 -10.27
N HIS A 127 9.23 -5.86 -10.41
CA HIS A 127 8.54 -5.63 -11.69
C HIS A 127 9.46 -4.86 -12.66
N PRO A 128 9.40 -5.11 -14.00
CA PRO A 128 10.25 -4.42 -14.97
C PRO A 128 10.22 -2.89 -14.95
N PHE A 129 9.09 -2.28 -14.56
CA PHE A 129 8.96 -0.82 -14.39
C PHE A 129 9.65 -0.31 -13.11
N GLY A 130 10.01 -1.19 -12.17
CA GLY A 130 10.58 -0.83 -10.86
C GLY A 130 9.59 -0.19 -9.89
N ASP A 131 8.29 -0.28 -10.20
CA ASP A 131 7.17 0.33 -9.49
C ASP A 131 6.49 -0.61 -8.50
N GLN A 132 6.64 -1.92 -8.69
CA GLN A 132 6.13 -2.93 -7.78
C GLN A 132 7.21 -3.93 -7.39
N ASP A 133 7.19 -4.34 -6.13
CA ASP A 133 7.96 -5.47 -5.61
C ASP A 133 7.00 -6.50 -5.01
N ALA A 134 7.23 -7.79 -5.23
CA ALA A 134 6.64 -8.85 -4.42
C ALA A 134 7.67 -9.40 -3.43
N VAL A 135 7.36 -9.35 -2.14
CA VAL A 135 8.16 -9.98 -1.08
C VAL A 135 7.57 -11.35 -0.80
N LEU A 136 8.33 -12.39 -1.12
CA LEU A 136 7.94 -13.79 -0.98
C LEU A 136 8.69 -14.39 0.22
N VAL A 137 7.98 -15.00 1.18
CA VAL A 137 8.59 -15.61 2.37
C VAL A 137 8.03 -17.01 2.58
N ALA A 138 8.89 -18.01 2.54
CA ALA A 138 8.53 -19.40 2.77
C ALA A 138 8.70 -19.79 4.24
N PHE A 139 7.72 -20.53 4.76
CA PHE A 139 7.73 -21.06 6.11
C PHE A 139 7.30 -22.53 6.12
N ARG A 140 7.72 -23.28 7.14
CA ARG A 140 7.35 -24.69 7.33
C ARG A 140 6.92 -24.97 8.76
N HIS A 141 5.76 -25.60 8.91
CA HIS A 141 5.38 -26.23 10.18
C HIS A 141 6.08 -27.59 10.36
N PRO A 142 6.39 -28.02 11.59
CA PRO A 142 6.94 -29.34 11.86
C PRO A 142 6.11 -30.45 11.20
N GLY A 143 6.77 -31.32 10.42
CA GLY A 143 6.13 -32.46 9.74
C GLY A 143 5.20 -32.09 8.58
N ARG A 144 5.22 -30.85 8.08
CA ARG A 144 4.37 -30.40 6.96
C ARG A 144 5.19 -29.92 5.74
N PRO A 145 4.58 -29.89 4.55
CA PRO A 145 5.10 -29.12 3.42
C PRO A 145 5.23 -27.63 3.76
N PRO A 146 6.08 -26.88 3.02
CA PRO A 146 6.20 -25.45 3.22
C PRO A 146 5.03 -24.70 2.58
N HIS A 147 4.74 -23.52 3.09
CA HIS A 147 3.84 -22.55 2.47
C HIS A 147 4.58 -21.24 2.22
N LEU A 148 4.07 -20.45 1.28
CA LEU A 148 4.59 -19.15 0.90
C LEU A 148 3.61 -18.06 1.35
N VAL A 149 4.14 -16.99 1.91
CA VAL A 149 3.46 -15.70 2.01
C VAL A 149 4.00 -14.80 0.91
N SER A 150 3.11 -14.16 0.15
CA SER A 150 3.47 -13.17 -0.86
C SER A 150 2.85 -11.82 -0.50
N VAL A 151 3.66 -10.77 -0.39
CA VAL A 151 3.19 -9.40 -0.18
C VAL A 151 3.55 -8.58 -1.41
N LEU A 152 2.55 -8.09 -2.13
CA LEU A 152 2.75 -7.15 -3.23
C LEU A 152 2.87 -5.74 -2.67
N VAL A 153 3.94 -5.04 -2.99
CA VAL A 153 4.30 -3.71 -2.53
C VAL A 153 4.24 -2.76 -3.73
N ASP A 154 3.36 -1.76 -3.69
CA ASP A 154 3.18 -0.79 -4.78
C ASP A 154 3.79 0.56 -4.43
N ARG A 155 4.82 0.96 -5.16
CA ARG A 155 5.59 2.19 -4.93
C ARG A 155 4.91 3.43 -5.50
N ASN A 156 3.97 3.30 -6.44
CA ASN A 156 3.17 4.43 -6.90
C ASN A 156 2.26 4.97 -5.79
N LEU A 157 2.06 4.18 -4.73
CA LEU A 157 1.20 4.46 -3.59
C LEU A 157 2.01 4.40 -2.27
N GLY A 158 3.20 5.01 -2.28
CA GLY A 158 4.05 5.14 -1.09
C GLY A 158 4.68 3.82 -0.60
N GLY A 159 4.61 2.74 -1.37
CA GLY A 159 5.08 1.42 -0.94
C GLY A 159 4.03 0.64 -0.14
N ILE A 160 2.74 0.87 -0.40
CA ILE A 160 1.63 0.18 0.26
C ILE A 160 1.67 -1.34 0.03
N ALA A 161 1.26 -2.11 1.04
CA ALA A 161 0.90 -3.52 0.86
C ALA A 161 -0.41 -3.62 0.04
N LYS A 162 -0.27 -3.81 -1.27
CA LYS A 162 -1.37 -3.84 -2.23
C LYS A 162 -2.17 -5.13 -2.17
N ASP A 163 -1.50 -6.25 -1.94
CA ASP A 163 -2.11 -7.57 -1.82
C ASP A 163 -1.26 -8.49 -0.93
N ILE A 164 -1.91 -9.44 -0.25
CA ILE A 164 -1.25 -10.44 0.59
C ILE A 164 -1.84 -11.82 0.30
N GLY A 165 -1.03 -12.67 -0.31
CA GLY A 165 -1.38 -14.05 -0.64
C GLY A 165 -0.71 -15.08 0.28
N VAL A 166 -1.37 -16.23 0.44
CA VAL A 166 -0.79 -17.41 1.09
C VAL A 166 -1.06 -18.64 0.23
N THR A 167 -0.04 -19.46 -0.01
CA THR A 167 -0.17 -20.69 -0.80
C THR A 167 0.69 -21.82 -0.25
N ASP A 168 0.24 -23.06 -0.40
CA ASP A 168 0.96 -24.30 -0.08
C ASP A 168 1.91 -24.75 -1.21
N ARG A 169 2.04 -23.97 -2.29
CA ARG A 169 2.83 -24.29 -3.48
C ARG A 169 3.98 -23.30 -3.73
N PRO A 170 4.92 -23.11 -2.78
CA PRO A 170 6.01 -22.14 -2.93
C PRO A 170 6.89 -22.39 -4.16
N ALA A 171 7.19 -23.65 -4.46
CA ALA A 171 8.04 -24.01 -5.60
C ALA A 171 7.40 -23.61 -6.93
N GLU A 172 6.10 -23.84 -7.11
CA GLU A 172 5.37 -23.48 -8.32
C GLU A 172 5.35 -21.97 -8.54
N VAL A 173 5.13 -21.19 -7.47
CA VAL A 173 5.14 -19.72 -7.54
C VAL A 173 6.52 -19.19 -7.91
N LEU A 174 7.58 -19.67 -7.26
CA LEU A 174 8.95 -19.24 -7.57
C LEU A 174 9.36 -19.63 -8.98
N GLU A 175 8.97 -20.83 -9.44
CA GLU A 175 9.24 -21.25 -10.80
C GLU A 175 8.43 -20.42 -11.81
N ALA A 176 7.18 -20.09 -11.52
CA ALA A 176 6.37 -19.19 -12.34
C ALA A 176 7.08 -17.84 -12.55
N TRP A 177 7.52 -17.18 -11.48
CA TRP A 177 8.26 -15.92 -11.60
C TRP A 177 9.55 -16.07 -12.40
N ARG A 178 10.33 -17.13 -12.17
CA ARG A 178 11.60 -17.36 -12.87
C ARG A 178 11.44 -17.66 -14.37
N ARG A 179 10.27 -18.12 -14.82
CA ARG A 179 10.00 -18.32 -16.25
C ARG A 179 9.83 -17.01 -17.01
N HIS A 180 9.62 -15.89 -16.31
CA HIS A 180 9.48 -14.56 -16.89
C HIS A 180 10.77 -13.74 -16.64
N PRO A 181 11.72 -13.70 -17.60
CA PRO A 181 13.05 -13.11 -17.39
C PRO A 181 13.04 -11.59 -17.20
N GLU A 182 11.91 -10.94 -17.46
CA GLU A 182 11.69 -9.52 -17.21
C GLU A 182 11.62 -9.19 -15.72
N PHE A 183 11.21 -10.16 -14.88
CA PHE A 183 11.18 -9.99 -13.43
C PHE A 183 12.53 -10.37 -12.81
N ALA A 184 13.08 -9.48 -12.01
CA ALA A 184 14.26 -9.79 -11.22
C ALA A 184 13.85 -10.55 -9.95
N VAL A 185 14.23 -11.82 -9.84
CA VAL A 185 13.97 -12.67 -8.66
C VAL A 185 15.25 -12.84 -7.86
N GLU A 186 15.33 -12.18 -6.71
CA GLU A 186 16.54 -12.13 -5.88
C GLU A 186 16.28 -12.76 -4.52
N PRO A 187 17.16 -13.65 -4.02
CA PRO A 187 17.08 -14.10 -2.63
C PRO A 187 17.42 -12.94 -1.69
N ILE A 188 16.65 -12.80 -0.61
CA ILE A 188 16.87 -11.80 0.45
C ILE A 188 16.90 -12.49 1.81
N ASP A 189 17.49 -11.83 2.80
CA ASP A 189 17.47 -12.34 4.18
C ASP A 189 16.11 -12.09 4.87
N VAL A 190 15.89 -12.78 5.99
CA VAL A 190 14.64 -12.69 6.74
C VAL A 190 14.41 -11.30 7.36
N ALA A 191 15.47 -10.56 7.70
CA ALA A 191 15.36 -9.25 8.30
C ALA A 191 14.92 -8.20 7.26
N GLU A 192 15.46 -8.28 6.04
CA GLU A 192 15.02 -7.48 4.90
C GLU A 192 13.56 -7.78 4.53
N ALA A 193 13.20 -9.06 4.39
CA ALA A 193 11.82 -9.44 4.08
C ALA A 193 10.85 -8.91 5.15
N ALA A 194 11.20 -9.07 6.42
CA ALA A 194 10.38 -8.59 7.53
C ALA A 194 10.26 -7.06 7.54
N GLY A 195 11.37 -6.34 7.33
CA GLY A 195 11.39 -4.89 7.29
C GLY A 195 10.55 -4.32 6.15
N ARG A 196 10.66 -4.88 4.94
CA ARG A 196 9.84 -4.48 3.78
C ARG A 196 8.35 -4.70 4.02
N ILE A 197 7.97 -5.86 4.54
CA ILE A 197 6.57 -6.17 4.83
C ILE A 197 6.01 -5.24 5.92
N ARG A 198 6.76 -4.98 7.00
CA ARG A 198 6.33 -4.04 8.04
C ARG A 198 6.17 -2.63 7.52
N ALA A 199 7.10 -2.17 6.68
CA ALA A 199 6.99 -0.86 6.04
C ALA A 199 5.73 -0.77 5.16
N ALA A 200 5.48 -1.79 4.34
CA ALA A 200 4.33 -1.80 3.43
C ALA A 200 2.98 -1.85 4.16
N VAL A 201 2.89 -2.64 5.23
CA VAL A 201 1.72 -2.66 6.12
C VAL A 201 1.58 -1.34 6.88
N GLY A 202 2.70 -0.72 7.26
CA GLY A 202 2.71 0.62 7.87
C GLY A 202 2.10 1.67 6.96
N VAL A 203 2.48 1.66 5.68
CA VAL A 203 1.90 2.55 4.65
C VAL A 203 0.41 2.25 4.46
N TRP A 204 0.02 0.97 4.39
CA TRP A 204 -1.38 0.56 4.27
C TRP A 204 -2.27 1.19 5.35
N ARG A 205 -1.78 1.26 6.59
CA ARG A 205 -2.51 1.86 7.72
C ARG A 205 -2.71 3.37 7.62
N LEU A 206 -1.87 4.07 6.86
CA LEU A 206 -2.00 5.52 6.68
C LEU A 206 -3.18 5.91 5.76
N TYR A 207 -3.79 4.95 5.06
CA TYR A 207 -4.90 5.21 4.15
C TYR A 207 -6.25 5.00 4.85
N HIS A 208 -7.21 5.91 4.57
CA HIS A 208 -8.59 5.75 5.05
C HIS A 208 -9.32 4.61 4.35
N GLU A 209 -9.29 4.63 3.03
CA GLU A 209 -9.74 3.56 2.15
C GLU A 209 -8.53 3.11 1.35
N PRO A 210 -7.73 2.17 1.87
CA PRO A 210 -6.52 1.72 1.20
C PRO A 210 -6.88 1.15 -0.16
N PRO A 211 -6.29 1.63 -1.26
CA PRO A 211 -6.49 1.05 -2.59
C PRO A 211 -5.73 -0.28 -2.67
N ALA A 212 -6.18 -1.30 -1.96
CA ALA A 212 -5.56 -2.61 -1.80
C ALA A 212 -6.62 -3.72 -1.95
N GLY A 213 -6.20 -4.97 -2.06
CA GLY A 213 -7.12 -6.11 -2.11
C GLY A 213 -7.93 -6.25 -0.82
N ASP A 214 -9.21 -6.65 -0.95
CA ASP A 214 -10.16 -6.79 0.16
C ASP A 214 -9.67 -7.76 1.26
N ASP A 215 -8.81 -8.72 0.90
CA ASP A 215 -8.24 -9.72 1.81
C ASP A 215 -7.06 -9.19 2.64
N VAL A 216 -6.48 -8.03 2.32
CA VAL A 216 -5.28 -7.50 3.01
C VAL A 216 -5.49 -7.37 4.53
N PRO A 217 -6.58 -6.75 5.04
CA PRO A 217 -6.85 -6.71 6.48
C PRO A 217 -6.87 -8.08 7.14
N ALA A 218 -7.47 -9.07 6.47
CA ALA A 218 -7.58 -10.45 6.95
C ALA A 218 -6.22 -11.16 7.05
N ARG A 219 -5.21 -10.72 6.29
CA ARG A 219 -3.88 -11.35 6.23
C ARG A 219 -2.83 -10.63 7.05
N ILE A 220 -3.03 -9.36 7.41
CA ILE A 220 -2.10 -8.57 8.23
C ILE A 220 -1.74 -9.27 9.56
N PRO A 221 -2.70 -9.74 10.39
CA PRO A 221 -2.38 -10.41 11.66
C PRO A 221 -1.50 -11.65 11.46
N PHE A 222 -1.81 -12.46 10.45
CA PHE A 222 -1.04 -13.65 10.08
C PHE A 222 0.40 -13.30 9.70
N VAL A 223 0.60 -12.38 8.74
CA VAL A 223 1.94 -12.07 8.25
C VAL A 223 2.80 -11.41 9.33
N LEU A 224 2.26 -10.45 10.09
CA LEU A 224 2.98 -9.83 11.20
C LEU A 224 3.26 -10.84 12.33
N GLY A 225 2.36 -11.80 12.53
CA GLY A 225 2.55 -12.95 13.42
C GLY A 225 3.73 -13.83 13.03
N ARG A 226 3.90 -14.12 11.73
CA ARG A 226 5.04 -14.90 11.20
C ARG A 226 6.37 -14.20 11.32
N LEU A 227 6.36 -12.87 11.24
CA LEU A 227 7.55 -12.05 11.41
C LEU A 227 7.83 -11.71 12.88
N ARG A 228 7.07 -12.29 13.83
CA ARG A 228 7.25 -12.05 15.25
C ARG A 228 8.57 -12.67 15.72
N GLY A 229 9.45 -11.85 16.27
CA GLY A 229 10.78 -12.27 16.75
C GLY A 229 11.90 -12.08 15.73
N VAL A 230 11.58 -11.74 14.47
CA VAL A 230 12.59 -11.29 13.51
C VAL A 230 13.07 -9.89 13.91
N PRO A 231 14.39 -9.67 14.15
CA PRO A 231 14.92 -8.37 14.51
C PRO A 231 14.54 -7.29 13.50
N ASP A 232 14.25 -6.09 14.00
CA ASP A 232 13.90 -4.95 13.17
C ASP A 232 15.14 -4.13 12.80
N THR A 233 16.08 -4.79 12.10
CA THR A 233 17.39 -4.24 11.75
C THR A 233 17.47 -3.71 10.32
N TRP A 234 16.57 -4.13 9.44
CA TRP A 234 16.51 -3.59 8.09
C TRP A 234 16.01 -2.15 8.12
N ARG A 235 16.60 -1.32 7.27
CA ARG A 235 16.14 0.03 6.99
C ARG A 235 16.00 0.17 5.48
N PRO A 236 14.93 0.81 4.98
CA PRO A 236 14.87 1.13 3.57
C PRO A 236 16.10 1.97 3.22
N GLN A 237 16.79 1.57 2.14
CA GLN A 237 17.78 2.47 1.58
C GLN A 237 17.01 3.63 0.95
N PRO A 238 17.25 4.87 1.35
CA PRO A 238 16.61 6.00 0.69
C PRO A 238 17.00 5.96 -0.78
N GLU A 239 16.01 5.99 -1.66
CA GLU A 239 16.31 6.20 -3.08
C GLU A 239 17.05 7.54 -3.19
N ARG A 240 18.06 7.59 -4.06
CA ARG A 240 18.80 8.83 -4.27
C ARG A 240 17.82 9.88 -4.79
N GLY A 241 17.58 10.92 -4.02
CA GLY A 241 16.78 12.05 -4.46
C GLY A 241 17.43 12.74 -5.67
N TRP A 242 16.59 13.36 -6.50
CA TRP A 242 17.03 14.19 -7.61
C TRP A 242 17.12 15.64 -7.15
N SER A 243 18.32 16.22 -7.27
CA SER A 243 18.52 17.65 -7.03
C SER A 243 17.76 18.50 -8.04
N GLU A 244 17.50 19.76 -7.70
CA GLU A 244 16.81 20.70 -8.59
C GLU A 244 17.58 20.86 -9.91
N GLU A 245 18.91 20.94 -9.85
CA GLU A 245 19.77 21.02 -11.02
C GLU A 245 19.64 19.79 -11.92
N GLU A 246 19.54 18.58 -11.35
CA GLU A 246 19.36 17.35 -12.15
C GLU A 246 17.97 17.24 -12.77
N ARG A 247 16.95 17.79 -12.10
CA ARG A 247 15.59 17.88 -12.64
C ARG A 247 15.59 18.83 -13.84
N GLU A 248 16.20 20.01 -13.71
CA GLU A 248 16.36 20.98 -14.80
C GLU A 248 17.13 20.38 -15.99
N GLU A 249 18.28 19.75 -15.74
CA GLU A 249 19.07 19.07 -16.78
C GLU A 249 18.27 17.98 -17.51
N LEU A 250 17.39 17.26 -16.79
CA LEU A 250 16.53 16.25 -17.39
C LEU A 250 15.46 16.88 -18.31
N VAL A 251 14.85 17.99 -17.88
CA VAL A 251 13.89 18.76 -18.68
C VAL A 251 14.58 19.30 -19.94
N GLU A 252 15.74 19.93 -19.81
CA GLU A 252 16.51 20.43 -20.95
C GLU A 252 16.87 19.32 -21.94
N ALA A 253 17.33 18.17 -21.42
CA ALA A 253 17.64 17.01 -22.24
C ALA A 253 16.40 16.46 -22.98
N PHE A 254 15.23 16.48 -22.35
CA PHE A 254 13.97 16.12 -22.99
C PHE A 254 13.61 17.11 -24.11
N LEU A 255 13.69 18.42 -23.86
CA LEU A 255 13.37 19.45 -24.85
C LEU A 255 14.29 19.35 -26.08
N ALA A 256 15.57 19.01 -25.88
CA ALA A 256 16.54 18.78 -26.95
C ALA A 256 16.38 17.41 -27.65
N SER A 257 15.49 16.54 -27.18
CA SER A 257 15.38 15.16 -27.65
C SER A 257 14.69 15.04 -29.03
N PRO A 258 15.02 14.00 -29.81
CA PRO A 258 14.23 13.61 -30.98
C PRO A 258 12.74 13.36 -30.71
N GLU A 259 12.37 13.00 -29.49
CA GLU A 259 11.03 12.69 -29.02
C GLU A 259 10.17 13.94 -28.95
N ALA A 260 10.70 14.98 -28.30
CA ALA A 260 10.11 16.31 -28.24
C ALA A 260 9.91 16.87 -29.66
N ARG A 261 10.92 16.79 -30.54
CA ARG A 261 10.78 17.25 -31.93
C ARG A 261 9.71 16.49 -32.72
N ARG A 262 9.57 15.18 -32.50
CA ARG A 262 8.59 14.34 -33.22
C ARG A 262 7.16 14.52 -32.72
N SER A 263 6.96 15.00 -31.50
CA SER A 263 5.62 15.27 -30.94
C SER A 263 4.93 16.46 -31.63
N ARG A 264 5.72 17.36 -32.24
CA ARG A 264 5.29 18.61 -32.89
C ARG A 264 4.46 19.52 -31.97
N GLN A 265 4.62 19.38 -30.66
CA GLN A 265 4.03 20.27 -29.68
C GLN A 265 4.83 21.57 -29.60
N ALA A 266 4.18 22.65 -29.16
CA ALA A 266 4.85 23.91 -28.94
C ALA A 266 5.87 23.80 -27.78
N PRO A 267 6.97 24.58 -27.80
CA PRO A 267 7.99 24.51 -26.77
C PRO A 267 7.49 24.75 -25.34
N ASP A 268 6.53 25.66 -25.16
CA ASP A 268 5.91 25.96 -23.86
C ASP A 268 5.13 24.77 -23.31
N VAL A 269 4.33 24.10 -24.14
CA VAL A 269 3.61 22.87 -23.76
C VAL A 269 4.58 21.75 -23.37
N LEU A 270 5.67 21.58 -24.13
CA LEU A 270 6.68 20.57 -23.83
C LEU A 270 7.38 20.82 -22.50
N GLN A 271 7.71 22.08 -22.22
CA GLN A 271 8.37 22.49 -20.99
C GLN A 271 7.45 22.24 -19.79
N GLU A 272 6.21 22.74 -19.84
CA GLU A 272 5.26 22.62 -18.72
C GLU A 272 4.94 21.15 -18.39
N VAL A 273 4.79 20.29 -19.40
CA VAL A 273 4.55 18.85 -19.20
C VAL A 273 5.78 18.16 -18.61
N ALA A 274 6.98 18.56 -19.02
CA ALA A 274 8.22 17.97 -18.53
C ALA A 274 8.48 18.34 -17.06
N GLU A 275 8.38 19.62 -16.72
CA GLU A 275 8.50 20.13 -15.35
C GLU A 275 7.46 19.46 -14.44
N ALA A 276 6.18 19.53 -14.81
CA ALA A 276 5.10 18.91 -14.04
C ALA A 276 5.29 17.40 -13.86
N GLY A 277 5.73 16.69 -14.92
CA GLY A 277 5.97 15.26 -14.86
C GLY A 277 7.16 14.86 -13.99
N VAL A 278 8.24 15.66 -14.02
CA VAL A 278 9.42 15.45 -13.19
C VAL A 278 9.10 15.72 -11.72
N ASP A 279 8.42 16.83 -11.42
CA ASP A 279 8.00 17.17 -10.06
C ASP A 279 7.06 16.11 -9.48
N TYR A 280 6.05 15.69 -10.26
CA TYR A 280 5.14 14.62 -9.84
C TYR A 280 5.91 13.35 -9.47
N LEU A 281 6.75 12.83 -10.36
CA LEU A 281 7.42 11.56 -10.11
C LEU A 281 8.45 11.63 -8.98
N CYS A 282 9.13 12.76 -8.81
CA CYS A 282 10.10 12.95 -7.74
C CYS A 282 9.44 13.11 -6.36
N ASP A 283 8.36 13.88 -6.28
CA ASP A 283 7.82 14.35 -4.99
C ASP A 283 6.57 13.58 -4.53
N GLU A 284 5.79 13.01 -5.46
CA GLU A 284 4.54 12.28 -5.15
C GLU A 284 4.42 10.91 -5.81
N GLY A 285 5.27 10.60 -6.79
CA GLY A 285 5.32 9.31 -7.47
C GLY A 285 6.37 8.38 -6.87
N ALA A 286 7.04 7.63 -7.75
CA ALA A 286 7.98 6.58 -7.36
C ALA A 286 9.37 7.08 -6.89
N GLY A 287 9.61 8.39 -6.85
CA GLY A 287 10.88 9.01 -6.47
C GLY A 287 11.94 9.05 -7.58
N ASP A 288 11.60 8.60 -8.79
CA ASP A 288 12.49 8.56 -9.95
C ASP A 288 11.75 9.09 -11.20
N PRO A 289 12.12 10.26 -11.74
CA PRO A 289 11.46 10.90 -12.88
C PRO A 289 11.60 10.12 -14.20
N LEU A 290 12.44 9.07 -14.22
CA LEU A 290 12.55 8.18 -15.37
C LEU A 290 11.53 7.03 -15.37
N ARG A 291 10.86 6.74 -14.24
CA ARG A 291 10.03 5.54 -14.03
C ARG A 291 8.55 5.75 -14.35
N TRP A 292 8.24 6.09 -15.60
CA TRP A 292 6.85 6.11 -16.06
C TRP A 292 6.30 4.70 -16.28
N ASN A 293 5.13 4.42 -15.68
CA ASN A 293 4.33 3.20 -15.86
C ASN A 293 2.84 3.58 -16.05
N PRO A 294 1.95 2.65 -16.45
CA PRO A 294 0.54 2.95 -16.67
C PRO A 294 -0.20 3.54 -15.47
N VAL A 295 0.12 3.12 -14.25
CA VAL A 295 -0.50 3.62 -13.01
C VAL A 295 -0.03 5.03 -12.70
N ALA A 296 1.27 5.31 -12.83
CA ALA A 296 1.81 6.66 -12.68
C ALA A 296 1.18 7.64 -13.70
N VAL A 297 0.90 7.20 -14.93
CA VAL A 297 0.18 8.01 -15.92
C VAL A 297 -1.26 8.30 -15.47
N GLU A 298 -1.96 7.30 -14.95
CA GLU A 298 -3.32 7.46 -14.43
C GLU A 298 -3.37 8.47 -13.28
N LEU A 299 -2.53 8.27 -12.26
CA LEU A 299 -2.45 9.15 -11.09
C LEU A 299 -2.02 10.57 -11.48
N PHE A 300 -1.04 10.70 -12.39
CA PHE A 300 -0.61 12.00 -12.87
C PHE A 300 -1.74 12.76 -13.57
N LEU A 301 -2.41 12.12 -14.53
CA LEU A 301 -3.44 12.77 -15.33
C LEU A 301 -4.76 12.96 -14.58
N LEU A 302 -5.19 12.01 -13.76
CA LEU A 302 -6.53 12.02 -13.18
C LEU A 302 -6.60 12.54 -11.75
N ASP A 303 -5.49 12.56 -11.02
CA ASP A 303 -5.38 13.13 -9.68
C ASP A 303 -4.46 14.37 -9.64
N TRP A 304 -3.18 14.20 -9.94
CA TRP A 304 -2.17 15.23 -9.66
C TRP A 304 -2.38 16.49 -10.51
N CYS A 305 -2.51 16.35 -11.83
CA CYS A 305 -2.68 17.50 -12.73
C CYS A 305 -3.98 18.29 -12.42
N PRO A 306 -5.17 17.68 -12.33
CA PRO A 306 -6.39 18.39 -11.95
C PRO A 306 -6.25 19.13 -10.63
N ARG A 307 -5.59 18.51 -9.65
CA ARG A 307 -5.39 19.04 -8.31
C ARG A 307 -4.40 20.20 -8.26
N LYS A 308 -3.28 20.13 -8.97
CA LYS A 308 -2.13 21.04 -8.80
C LYS A 308 -1.78 21.89 -10.02
N LEU A 309 -1.97 21.37 -11.23
CA LEU A 309 -1.55 22.07 -12.45
C LEU A 309 -2.56 23.15 -12.84
N ALA A 310 -2.09 24.40 -12.93
CA ALA A 310 -2.84 25.53 -13.48
C ALA A 310 -2.37 25.81 -14.90
N ALA A 311 -3.01 25.15 -15.88
CA ALA A 311 -2.64 25.22 -17.29
C ALA A 311 -3.71 25.93 -18.11
N ARG A 312 -3.29 26.59 -19.19
CA ARG A 312 -4.20 27.16 -20.22
C ARG A 312 -4.80 26.04 -21.07
N ASP A 313 -5.94 26.28 -21.71
CA ASP A 313 -6.62 25.29 -22.55
C ASP A 313 -5.71 24.73 -23.66
N GLU A 314 -4.88 25.57 -24.29
CA GLU A 314 -3.96 25.11 -25.34
C GLU A 314 -2.92 24.11 -24.81
N VAL A 315 -2.46 24.30 -23.56
CA VAL A 315 -1.54 23.38 -22.91
C VAL A 315 -2.24 22.06 -22.60
N VAL A 316 -3.47 22.13 -22.06
CA VAL A 316 -4.29 20.93 -21.77
C VAL A 316 -4.54 20.10 -23.03
N GLU A 317 -4.82 20.74 -24.17
CA GLU A 317 -5.01 20.06 -25.46
C GLU A 317 -3.75 19.35 -25.96
N GLY A 318 -2.59 19.99 -25.86
CA GLY A 318 -1.30 19.44 -26.27
C GLY A 318 -0.70 18.43 -25.28
N PHE A 319 -1.16 18.45 -24.02
CA PHE A 319 -0.59 17.70 -22.89
C PHE A 319 -0.42 16.20 -23.17
N PRO A 320 -1.43 15.45 -23.65
CA PRO A 320 -1.27 14.01 -23.87
C PRO A 320 -0.22 13.69 -24.93
N ALA A 321 -0.05 14.55 -25.94
CA ALA A 321 0.97 14.37 -26.98
C ALA A 321 2.38 14.62 -26.46
N ALA A 322 2.56 15.67 -25.64
CA ALA A 322 3.80 15.96 -24.96
C ALA A 322 4.16 14.85 -23.96
N LEU A 323 3.20 14.38 -23.15
CA LEU A 323 3.43 13.31 -22.17
C LEU A 323 3.84 12.00 -22.84
N ARG A 324 3.23 11.62 -23.95
CA ARG A 324 3.69 10.45 -24.74
C ARG A 324 5.13 10.59 -25.21
N ALA A 325 5.58 11.81 -25.53
CA ALA A 325 6.96 12.05 -25.92
C ALA A 325 7.90 11.92 -24.72
N LEU A 326 7.52 12.50 -23.58
CA LEU A 326 8.26 12.41 -22.32
C LEU A 326 8.42 10.95 -21.88
N VAL A 327 7.33 10.17 -21.82
CA VAL A 327 7.34 8.73 -21.47
C VAL A 327 8.28 7.93 -22.37
N ARG A 328 8.33 8.24 -23.67
CA ARG A 328 9.24 7.56 -24.60
C ARG A 328 10.70 7.93 -24.36
N PHE A 329 10.97 9.18 -24.03
CA PHE A 329 12.30 9.67 -23.73
C PHE A 329 12.83 9.06 -22.43
N THR A 330 12.06 9.18 -21.35
CA THR A 330 12.40 8.65 -20.02
C THR A 330 12.51 7.14 -20.02
N GLY A 331 11.54 6.43 -20.62
CA GLY A 331 11.57 4.98 -20.71
C GLY A 331 12.78 4.43 -21.49
N ARG A 332 13.21 5.13 -22.56
CA ARG A 332 14.46 4.76 -23.27
C ARG A 332 15.69 5.01 -22.41
N ARG A 333 15.75 6.15 -21.73
CA ARG A 333 16.87 6.51 -20.85
C ARG A 333 16.99 5.55 -19.67
N ALA A 334 15.88 5.03 -19.16
CA ALA A 334 15.80 3.98 -18.15
C ALA A 334 16.11 2.57 -18.68
N GLY A 335 16.27 2.38 -19.99
CA GLY A 335 16.52 1.07 -20.59
C GLY A 335 15.30 0.14 -20.63
N LEU A 336 14.08 0.67 -20.54
CA LEU A 336 12.85 -0.13 -20.59
C LEU A 336 12.67 -0.81 -21.96
N ALA A 337 12.11 -2.01 -21.93
CA ALA A 337 11.74 -2.72 -23.14
C ALA A 337 10.68 -1.93 -23.94
N ALA A 338 10.75 -2.00 -25.27
CA ALA A 338 9.87 -1.21 -26.15
C ALA A 338 8.37 -1.46 -25.92
N HIS A 339 7.99 -2.68 -25.53
CA HIS A 339 6.59 -3.02 -25.26
C HIS A 339 6.06 -2.35 -23.98
N LEU A 340 6.90 -2.19 -22.95
CA LEU A 340 6.57 -1.49 -21.71
C LEU A 340 6.38 0.01 -21.98
N ILE A 341 7.28 0.62 -22.76
CA ILE A 341 7.12 2.02 -23.20
C ILE A 341 5.82 2.17 -24.00
N ALA A 342 5.52 1.22 -24.89
CA ALA A 342 4.29 1.25 -25.68
C ALA A 342 3.05 1.13 -24.78
N GLU A 343 3.08 0.25 -23.78
CA GLU A 343 2.02 0.10 -22.79
C GLU A 343 1.75 1.39 -22.03
N THR A 344 2.79 2.02 -21.47
CA THR A 344 2.66 3.31 -20.76
C THR A 344 2.12 4.41 -21.68
N THR A 345 2.56 4.48 -22.95
CA THR A 345 2.00 5.47 -23.89
C THR A 345 0.54 5.20 -24.24
N ARG A 346 0.08 3.95 -24.24
CA ARG A 346 -1.34 3.60 -24.43
C ARG A 346 -2.18 4.00 -23.22
N ALA A 347 -1.61 3.99 -22.00
CA ALA A 347 -2.29 4.53 -20.82
C ALA A 347 -2.58 6.03 -20.99
N VAL A 348 -1.64 6.80 -21.54
CA VAL A 348 -1.88 8.23 -21.86
C VAL A 348 -3.07 8.37 -22.83
N ASP A 349 -3.11 7.53 -23.86
CA ASP A 349 -4.21 7.55 -24.83
C ASP A 349 -5.56 7.15 -24.22
N ARG A 350 -5.54 6.22 -23.26
CA ARG A 350 -6.74 5.76 -22.53
C ARG A 350 -7.37 6.90 -21.74
N PHE A 351 -6.56 7.64 -20.98
CA PHE A 351 -7.05 8.64 -20.02
C PHE A 351 -7.18 10.05 -20.58
N ARG A 352 -6.76 10.31 -21.83
CA ARG A 352 -6.72 11.68 -22.40
C ARG A 352 -8.04 12.46 -22.34
N TRP A 353 -9.18 11.77 -22.46
CA TRP A 353 -10.49 12.43 -22.45
C TRP A 353 -10.91 12.79 -21.02
N GLU A 354 -10.80 11.82 -20.12
CA GLU A 354 -11.05 12.01 -18.69
C GLU A 354 -10.13 13.08 -18.09
N PHE A 355 -8.87 13.16 -18.54
CA PHE A 355 -7.94 14.23 -18.19
C PHE A 355 -8.49 15.62 -18.57
N ALA A 356 -8.95 15.78 -19.82
CA ALA A 356 -9.46 17.07 -20.30
C ALA A 356 -10.75 17.50 -19.58
N GLU A 357 -11.58 16.55 -19.15
CA GLU A 357 -12.74 16.80 -18.30
C GLU A 357 -12.31 17.16 -16.87
N ALA A 358 -11.40 16.39 -16.29
CA ALA A 358 -10.92 16.58 -14.92
C ALA A 358 -10.22 17.93 -14.72
N MET A 359 -9.44 18.39 -15.70
CA MET A 359 -8.77 19.69 -15.67
C MET A 359 -9.75 20.89 -15.61
N ARG A 360 -11.00 20.68 -16.03
CA ARG A 360 -12.07 21.69 -16.04
C ARG A 360 -13.07 21.54 -14.89
N ASP A 361 -12.95 20.50 -14.07
CA ASP A 361 -13.87 20.23 -12.97
C ASP A 361 -13.34 20.84 -11.66
N PRO A 362 -13.92 21.94 -11.14
CA PRO A 362 -13.44 22.58 -9.92
C PRO A 362 -13.49 21.68 -8.69
N ARG A 363 -14.31 20.63 -8.70
CA ARG A 363 -14.41 19.64 -7.60
C ARG A 363 -13.16 18.78 -7.48
N ARG A 364 -12.33 18.71 -8.53
CA ARG A 364 -11.07 17.96 -8.56
C ARG A 364 -9.84 18.82 -8.28
N PHE A 365 -10.02 20.12 -8.07
CA PHE A 365 -8.90 21.01 -7.80
C PHE A 365 -8.38 20.79 -6.39
N GLY A 366 -7.10 21.08 -6.16
CA GLY A 366 -6.55 21.14 -4.81
C GLY A 366 -6.92 22.48 -4.14
N PRO A 367 -6.91 22.54 -2.80
CA PRO A 367 -7.17 23.77 -2.06
C PRO A 367 -6.33 24.96 -2.54
N ALA A 368 -5.03 24.75 -2.74
CA ALA A 368 -4.11 25.79 -3.20
C ALA A 368 -4.48 26.33 -4.60
N LYS A 369 -4.75 25.45 -5.57
CA LYS A 369 -5.19 25.82 -6.92
C LYS A 369 -6.52 26.58 -6.87
N ALA A 370 -7.49 26.10 -6.09
CA ALA A 370 -8.78 26.76 -5.93
C ALA A 370 -8.63 28.18 -5.36
N MET A 371 -7.78 28.36 -4.35
CA MET A 371 -7.48 29.68 -3.77
C MET A 371 -6.80 30.62 -4.77
N ILE A 372 -5.79 30.14 -5.52
CA ILE A 372 -5.12 30.95 -6.56
C ILE A 372 -6.10 31.40 -7.64
N LEU A 373 -6.97 30.50 -8.12
CA LEU A 373 -7.98 30.84 -9.12
C LEU A 373 -9.01 31.85 -8.57
N ALA A 374 -9.38 31.73 -7.29
CA ALA A 374 -10.25 32.70 -6.62
C ALA A 374 -9.59 34.08 -6.49
N MET A 375 -8.32 34.14 -6.08
CA MET A 375 -7.51 35.37 -6.02
C MET A 375 -7.49 36.07 -7.39
N LEU A 376 -7.18 35.33 -8.46
CA LEU A 376 -7.16 35.88 -9.82
C LEU A 376 -8.54 36.39 -10.27
N ALA A 377 -9.62 35.66 -9.95
CA ALA A 377 -10.98 36.07 -10.26
C ALA A 377 -11.40 37.35 -9.50
N GLU A 378 -10.85 37.56 -8.30
CA GLU A 378 -11.03 38.77 -7.49
C GLU A 378 -10.05 39.91 -7.87
N GLY A 379 -9.18 39.68 -8.87
CA GLY A 379 -8.24 40.67 -9.37
C GLY A 379 -7.00 40.89 -8.50
N VAL A 380 -6.68 39.93 -7.62
CA VAL A 380 -5.49 39.95 -6.78
C VAL A 380 -4.26 39.61 -7.64
N ASP A 381 -3.21 40.44 -7.51
CA ASP A 381 -1.91 40.12 -8.10
C ASP A 381 -1.21 39.05 -7.27
N VAL A 382 -1.22 37.81 -7.77
CA VAL A 382 -0.58 36.66 -7.12
C VAL A 382 0.95 36.75 -7.09
N GLY A 383 1.55 37.68 -7.84
CA GLY A 383 2.98 38.00 -7.78
C GLY A 383 3.35 38.97 -6.66
N ASP A 384 2.38 39.60 -5.99
CA ASP A 384 2.59 40.49 -4.83
C ASP A 384 2.30 39.72 -3.52
N PRO A 385 3.34 39.37 -2.73
CA PRO A 385 3.16 38.64 -1.47
C PRO A 385 2.27 39.37 -0.47
N GLU A 386 2.26 40.70 -0.46
CA GLU A 386 1.41 41.47 0.46
C GLU A 386 -0.06 41.41 0.04
N ALA A 387 -0.35 41.45 -1.27
CA ALA A 387 -1.70 41.29 -1.78
C ALA A 387 -2.26 39.89 -1.50
N VAL A 388 -1.43 38.87 -1.72
CA VAL A 388 -1.76 37.48 -1.37
C VAL A 388 -2.04 37.33 0.12
N GLN A 389 -1.16 37.85 0.98
CA GLN A 389 -1.34 37.75 2.43
C GLN A 389 -2.62 38.45 2.91
N ARG A 390 -2.93 39.65 2.39
CA ARG A 390 -4.18 40.36 2.71
C ARG A 390 -5.41 39.55 2.33
N TRP A 391 -5.40 38.92 1.16
CA TRP A 391 -6.50 38.06 0.72
C TRP A 391 -6.63 36.81 1.59
N VAL A 392 -5.52 36.17 1.95
CA VAL A 392 -5.51 34.98 2.82
C VAL A 392 -6.04 35.31 4.21
N ASP A 393 -5.66 36.46 4.79
CA ASP A 393 -6.16 36.90 6.09
C ASP A 393 -7.67 37.18 6.06
N ASP A 394 -8.16 37.84 5.00
CA ASP A 394 -9.60 38.02 4.77
C ASP A 394 -10.31 36.68 4.63
N PHE A 395 -9.81 35.79 3.78
CA PHE A 395 -10.36 34.45 3.56
C PHE A 395 -10.45 33.65 4.86
N ASN A 396 -9.40 33.66 5.69
CA ASN A 396 -9.37 32.94 6.96
C ASN A 396 -10.33 33.53 8.01
N ALA A 397 -10.66 34.82 7.89
CA ALA A 397 -11.67 35.46 8.73
C ALA A 397 -13.12 35.13 8.31
N ARG A 398 -13.34 34.56 7.12
CA ARG A 398 -14.68 34.18 6.63
C ARG A 398 -15.28 33.01 7.41
N PRO A 399 -16.61 32.97 7.60
CA PRO A 399 -17.31 31.82 8.16
C PRO A 399 -16.96 30.51 7.44
N PHE A 400 -17.00 29.39 8.18
CA PHE A 400 -16.66 28.06 7.61
C PHE A 400 -17.44 27.76 6.33
N GLU A 401 -18.75 28.05 6.30
CA GLU A 401 -19.59 27.80 5.12
C GLU A 401 -19.13 28.58 3.88
N GLU A 402 -18.60 29.79 4.06
CA GLU A 402 -18.09 30.62 2.96
C GLU A 402 -16.73 30.11 2.46
N ARG A 403 -15.86 29.68 3.37
CA ARG A 403 -14.59 29.03 3.03
C ARG A 403 -14.82 27.68 2.31
N ALA A 404 -15.77 26.89 2.79
CA ALA A 404 -16.12 25.59 2.24
C ALA A 404 -16.77 25.67 0.83
N ARG A 405 -17.33 26.81 0.44
CA ARG A 405 -17.81 27.03 -0.95
C ARG A 405 -16.68 27.24 -1.94
N LEU A 406 -15.54 27.75 -1.49
CA LEU A 406 -14.37 28.02 -2.31
C LEU A 406 -13.40 26.85 -2.35
N LEU A 407 -13.33 26.07 -1.27
CA LEU A 407 -12.46 24.91 -1.18
C LEU A 407 -13.16 23.65 -1.71
N PRO A 408 -12.43 22.75 -2.37
CA PRO A 408 -12.94 21.41 -2.67
C PRO A 408 -13.35 20.72 -1.37
N VAL A 409 -14.48 20.03 -1.38
CA VAL A 409 -14.89 19.19 -0.24
C VAL A 409 -13.91 18.01 -0.16
N PRO A 410 -13.34 17.73 1.03
CA PRO A 410 -12.36 16.65 1.20
C PRO A 410 -12.92 15.27 0.85
#